data_AF-A0A819JG70-F1
#
_entry.id   AF-A0A819JG70-F1
#
_cell.length_a   1.000
_cell.length_b   1.000
_cell.length_c   1.000
_cell.angle_alpha   90.00
_cell.angle_beta   90.00
_cell.angle_gamma   90.00
#
_symmetry.space_group_name_H-M   'P 1'
#
loop_
_entity.id
_entity.type
_entity.pdbx_description
1 polymer ?
#
loop_
_entity_poly.entity_id
_entity_poly.type
_entity_poly.pdbx_seq_one_letter_code
_entity_poly.pdbx_strand_id
1 'polypeptide(L)'
;MLAPLSSNNDSNKSNILNLLYHLCKENEIEKVQNILPFIGTINIINEIQSSTGSTCLHVACYYGHRDMVKILLEYGAVHSIRNLRHNLTPYEEATT
;
A
#
# COMPACT_ATOMS: atom_id res chain seq x y z
N MET A 1 38.30 1.99 -3.99
CA MET A 1 37.29 1.12 -3.36
C MET A 1 36.00 1.92 -3.33
N LEU A 2 35.09 1.69 -4.28
CA LEU A 2 33.88 2.49 -4.46
C LEU A 2 32.85 2.08 -3.41
N ALA A 3 32.31 3.04 -2.65
CA ALA A 3 31.17 2.83 -1.79
C ALA A 3 29.90 2.67 -2.66
N PRO A 4 28.98 1.73 -2.35
CA PRO A 4 27.79 1.51 -3.15
C PRO A 4 26.74 2.60 -2.92
N LEU A 5 26.07 2.98 -4.01
CA LEU A 5 25.04 4.01 -4.14
C LEU A 5 23.72 3.63 -3.41
N SER A 6 23.66 3.70 -2.07
CA SER A 6 22.52 3.17 -1.30
C SER A 6 21.41 4.17 -0.89
N SER A 7 21.49 5.48 -1.14
CA SER A 7 20.57 6.42 -0.47
C SER A 7 19.37 6.95 -1.27
N ASN A 8 19.26 6.66 -2.57
CA ASN A 8 18.18 7.23 -3.40
C ASN A 8 17.00 6.28 -3.68
N ASN A 9 17.21 4.95 -3.68
CA ASN A 9 16.15 4.02 -4.11
C ASN A 9 15.12 3.75 -3.00
N ASP A 10 15.59 3.52 -1.76
CA ASP A 10 14.72 3.20 -0.62
C ASP A 10 13.89 4.41 -0.15
N SER A 11 14.49 5.61 -0.19
CA SER A 11 13.83 6.86 0.15
C SER A 11 12.68 7.17 -0.80
N ASN A 12 12.91 7.02 -2.12
CA ASN A 12 11.88 7.22 -3.13
C ASN A 12 10.76 6.18 -3.01
N LYS A 13 11.12 4.89 -2.86
CA LYS A 13 10.14 3.80 -2.65
C LYS A 13 9.25 4.08 -1.45
N SER A 14 9.84 4.48 -0.32
CA SER A 14 9.11 4.81 0.91
C SER A 14 8.18 6.02 0.73
N ASN A 15 8.61 7.05 0.01
CA ASN A 15 7.77 8.22 -0.30
C ASN A 15 6.55 7.84 -1.14
N ILE A 16 6.72 6.98 -2.15
CA ILE A 16 5.63 6.54 -3.02
C ILE A 16 4.67 5.62 -2.25
N LEU A 17 5.19 4.74 -1.39
CA LEU A 17 4.36 3.90 -0.52
C LEU A 17 3.52 4.76 0.44
N ASN A 18 4.12 5.78 1.07
CA ASN A 18 3.39 6.71 1.93
C ASN A 18 2.32 7.50 1.15
N LEU A 19 2.62 7.93 -0.07
CA LEU A 19 1.67 8.58 -0.94
C LEU A 19 0.49 7.65 -1.27
N LEU A 20 0.77 6.44 -1.76
CA LEU A 20 -0.27 5.45 -2.08
C LEU A 20 -1.14 5.17 -0.86
N TYR A 21 -0.53 4.99 0.32
CA TYR A 21 -1.27 4.77 1.56
C TYR A 21 -2.24 5.93 1.87
N HIS A 22 -1.77 7.18 1.77
CA HIS A 22 -2.62 8.35 1.98
C HIS A 22 -3.76 8.42 0.96
N LEU A 23 -3.49 8.15 -0.33
CA LEU A 23 -4.53 8.15 -1.36
C LEU A 23 -5.57 7.04 -1.14
N CYS A 24 -5.15 5.86 -0.72
CA CYS A 24 -6.06 4.78 -0.36
C CYS A 24 -6.92 5.13 0.86
N LYS A 25 -6.33 5.75 1.88
CA LYS A 25 -7.03 6.20 3.08
C LYS A 25 -8.12 7.24 2.77
N GLU A 26 -7.78 8.26 1.98
CA GLU A 26 -8.69 9.36 1.62
C GLU A 26 -9.62 9.01 0.42
N ASN A 27 -9.57 7.77 -0.08
CA ASN A 27 -10.35 7.27 -1.22
C ASN A 27 -10.17 8.09 -2.51
N GLU A 28 -8.94 8.53 -2.78
CA GLU A 28 -8.58 9.36 -3.94
C GLU A 28 -8.37 8.48 -5.20
N ILE A 29 -9.46 7.84 -5.66
CA ILE A 29 -9.48 6.82 -6.73
C ILE A 29 -8.73 7.27 -7.99
N GLU A 30 -9.04 8.46 -8.51
CA GLU A 30 -8.45 8.98 -9.74
C GLU A 30 -6.92 9.13 -9.61
N LYS A 31 -6.47 9.65 -8.46
CA LYS A 31 -5.04 9.82 -8.19
C LYS A 31 -4.33 8.47 -8.05
N VAL A 32 -4.97 7.48 -7.43
CA VAL A 32 -4.44 6.11 -7.38
C VAL A 32 -4.29 5.56 -8.80
N GLN A 33 -5.34 5.64 -9.62
CA GLN A 33 -5.29 5.18 -11.02
C GLN A 33 -4.14 5.81 -11.82
N ASN A 34 -3.85 7.09 -11.59
CA ASN A 34 -2.74 7.79 -12.25
C ASN A 34 -1.35 7.26 -11.86
N ILE A 35 -1.18 6.71 -10.65
CA ILE A 35 0.13 6.23 -10.16
C ILE A 35 0.29 4.71 -10.21
N LEU A 36 -0.77 3.95 -10.47
CA LEU A 36 -0.73 2.48 -10.56
C LEU A 36 0.32 1.91 -11.55
N PRO A 37 0.54 2.48 -12.75
CA PRO A 37 1.58 2.00 -13.65
C PRO A 37 2.98 2.06 -13.03
N PHE A 38 3.24 3.12 -12.25
CA PHE A 38 4.50 3.29 -11.56
C PHE A 38 4.63 2.31 -10.40
N ILE A 39 3.55 2.10 -9.63
CA ILE A 39 3.47 1.10 -8.56
C ILE A 39 3.79 -0.31 -9.08
N GLY A 40 3.25 -0.69 -10.24
CA GLY A 40 3.56 -1.97 -10.89
C GLY A 40 5.03 -2.11 -11.28
N THR A 41 5.67 -1.02 -11.70
CA THR A 41 7.10 -1.00 -12.08
C THR A 41 8.03 -1.20 -10.89
N ILE A 42 7.68 -0.62 -9.73
CA ILE A 42 8.51 -0.67 -8.51
C ILE A 42 8.08 -1.79 -7.53
N ASN A 43 6.98 -2.50 -7.83
CA ASN A 43 6.43 -3.61 -7.06
C ASN A 43 6.20 -3.31 -5.56
N ILE A 44 5.45 -2.23 -5.25
CA ILE A 44 5.19 -1.81 -3.85
C ILE A 44 3.78 -2.13 -3.32
N ILE A 45 2.89 -2.66 -4.15
CA ILE A 45 1.45 -2.80 -3.83
C ILE A 45 1.18 -3.61 -2.55
N ASN A 46 2.09 -4.53 -2.22
CA ASN A 46 2.01 -5.45 -1.09
C ASN A 46 2.90 -5.07 0.10
N GLU A 47 3.59 -3.93 0.03
CA GLU A 47 4.49 -3.49 1.09
C GLU A 47 3.71 -3.02 2.32
N ILE A 48 4.29 -3.31 3.48
CA ILE A 48 3.76 -2.85 4.76
C ILE A 48 4.31 -1.44 5.04
N GLN A 49 3.43 -0.48 5.31
CA GLN A 49 3.82 0.87 5.64
C GLN A 49 4.37 0.92 7.08
N SER A 50 5.56 1.46 7.27
CA SER A 50 6.26 1.48 8.57
C SER A 50 5.48 2.17 9.70
N SER A 51 4.75 3.23 9.40
CA SER A 51 4.03 4.02 10.41
C SER A 51 2.79 3.31 10.95
N THR A 52 2.09 2.57 10.11
CA THR A 52 0.80 1.97 10.44
C THR A 52 0.93 0.47 10.67
N GLY A 53 1.95 -0.18 10.10
CA GLY A 53 2.09 -1.62 10.13
C GLY A 53 1.12 -2.33 9.19
N SER A 54 0.47 -1.60 8.28
CA SER A 54 -0.58 -2.11 7.40
C SER A 54 -0.20 -1.91 5.92
N THR A 55 -0.77 -2.75 5.04
CA THR A 55 -0.68 -2.54 3.59
C THR A 55 -1.76 -1.56 3.12
N CYS A 56 -1.72 -1.16 1.84
CA CYS A 56 -2.76 -0.29 1.27
C CYS A 56 -4.15 -0.98 1.22
N LEU A 57 -4.17 -2.32 1.10
CA LEU A 57 -5.42 -3.08 1.10
C LEU A 57 -6.08 -3.07 2.49
N HIS A 58 -5.29 -3.18 3.56
CA HIS A 58 -5.79 -3.07 4.95
C HIS A 58 -6.49 -1.74 5.17
N VAL A 59 -5.87 -0.61 4.80
CA VAL A 59 -6.48 0.72 5.03
C VAL A 59 -7.74 0.92 4.19
N ALA A 60 -7.76 0.46 2.93
CA ALA A 60 -8.96 0.53 2.11
C ALA A 60 -10.11 -0.31 2.69
N CYS A 61 -9.81 -1.49 3.24
CA CYS A 61 -10.75 -2.35 3.94
C CYS A 61 -11.28 -1.72 5.24
N TYR A 62 -10.39 -1.23 6.10
CA TYR A 62 -10.74 -0.59 7.37
C TYR A 62 -11.72 0.60 7.20
N TYR A 63 -11.51 1.43 6.18
CA TYR A 63 -12.40 2.57 5.89
C TYR A 63 -13.63 2.20 5.05
N GLY A 64 -13.78 0.95 4.60
CA GLY A 64 -14.92 0.51 3.80
C GLY A 64 -14.93 1.00 2.35
N HIS A 65 -13.78 1.41 1.81
CA HIS A 65 -13.64 1.95 0.45
C HIS A 65 -13.69 0.86 -0.61
N ARG A 66 -14.89 0.35 -0.90
CA ARG A 66 -15.10 -0.84 -1.74
C ARG A 66 -14.48 -0.75 -3.13
N ASP A 67 -14.58 0.40 -3.79
CA ASP A 67 -14.01 0.54 -5.14
C ASP A 67 -12.48 0.65 -5.12
N MET A 68 -11.92 1.27 -4.07
CA MET A 68 -10.47 1.24 -3.84
C MET A 68 -9.98 -0.19 -3.59
N VAL A 69 -10.71 -0.98 -2.80
CA VAL A 69 -10.40 -2.40 -2.56
C VAL A 69 -10.37 -3.19 -3.87
N LYS A 70 -11.37 -3.03 -4.74
CA LYS A 70 -11.38 -3.69 -6.06
C LYS A 70 -10.16 -3.31 -6.89
N ILE A 71 -9.86 -2.03 -7.00
CA ILE A 71 -8.71 -1.53 -7.76
C ILE A 71 -7.39 -2.14 -7.25
N LEU A 72 -7.19 -2.14 -5.93
CA LEU A 72 -5.97 -2.72 -5.35
C LEU A 72 -5.87 -4.23 -5.63
N LEU A 73 -6.97 -4.98 -5.52
CA LEU A 73 -7.01 -6.41 -5.82
C LEU A 73 -6.75 -6.71 -7.30
N GLU A 74 -7.34 -5.94 -8.22
CA GLU A 74 -7.09 -6.05 -9.66
C GLU A 74 -5.60 -5.83 -10.01
N TYR A 75 -4.91 -5.03 -9.20
CA TYR A 75 -3.47 -4.76 -9.34
C TYR A 75 -2.58 -5.70 -8.50
N GLY A 76 -3.11 -6.81 -8.01
CA GLY A 76 -2.33 -7.87 -7.36
C GLY A 76 -2.05 -7.64 -5.88
N ALA A 77 -2.86 -6.83 -5.20
CA ALA A 77 -2.81 -6.75 -3.74
C ALA A 77 -3.20 -8.10 -3.11
N VAL A 78 -2.40 -8.57 -2.17
CA VAL A 78 -2.57 -9.85 -1.48
C VAL A 78 -3.42 -9.66 -0.23
N HIS A 79 -4.59 -10.30 -0.21
CA HIS A 79 -5.56 -10.24 0.89
C HIS A 79 -5.24 -11.16 2.07
N SER A 80 -4.13 -11.90 2.04
CA SER A 80 -3.70 -12.81 3.12
C SER A 80 -2.55 -12.27 3.96
N ILE A 81 -1.98 -11.10 3.63
CA ILE A 81 -0.93 -10.45 4.43
C ILE A 81 -1.54 -10.05 5.77
N ARG A 82 -0.82 -10.28 6.87
CA ARG A 82 -1.25 -9.82 8.20
C ARG A 82 -0.52 -8.53 8.57
N ASN A 83 -1.25 -7.55 9.10
CA ASN A 83 -0.67 -6.31 9.62
C ASN A 83 0.18 -6.56 10.88
N LEU A 84 1.09 -5.63 11.19
CA LEU A 84 2.03 -5.79 12.30
C LEU A 84 1.42 -5.43 13.67
N ARG A 85 0.36 -4.61 13.70
CA ARG A 85 -0.21 -4.11 14.96
C ARG A 85 -1.15 -5.10 15.63
N HIS A 86 -1.99 -5.75 14.85
CA HIS A 86 -3.08 -6.60 15.34
C HIS A 86 -2.99 -8.03 14.82
N ASN A 87 -2.02 -8.32 13.93
CA ASN A 87 -1.90 -9.60 13.25
C ASN A 87 -3.19 -9.96 12.49
N LEU A 88 -3.85 -8.98 11.88
CA LEU A 88 -5.10 -9.15 11.14
C LEU A 88 -4.82 -9.11 9.63
N THR A 89 -5.55 -9.90 8.86
CA THR A 89 -5.67 -9.73 7.41
C THR A 89 -6.52 -8.50 7.07
N PRO A 90 -6.49 -7.98 5.82
CA PRO A 90 -7.34 -6.87 5.42
C PRO A 90 -8.84 -7.13 5.66
N TYR A 91 -9.29 -8.37 5.44
CA TYR A 91 -10.68 -8.75 5.68
C TYR A 91 -11.02 -8.73 7.18
N GLU A 92 -10.16 -9.31 8.02
CA GLU A 92 -10.36 -9.31 9.47
C GLU A 92 -10.36 -7.87 10.03
N GLU A 93 -9.47 -6.99 9.53
CA GLU A 93 -9.39 -5.57 9.94
C GLU A 93 -10.60 -4.73 9.51
N ALA A 94 -11.35 -5.13 8.47
CA ALA A 94 -12.60 -4.47 8.10
C ALA A 94 -13.76 -4.73 9.07
N THR A 95 -13.62 -5.71 9.96
CA THR A 95 -14.69 -6.21 10.85
C THR A 95 -14.54 -5.80 12.31
N THR A 96 -13.41 -5.20 12.67
CA THR A 96 -13.12 -4.60 13.99
C THR A 96 -13.67 -3.19 14.10
#